data_AF-A0A928L6V8-F1
#
_entry.id   AF-A0A928L6V8-F1
#
_cell.length_a   1.000
_cell.length_b   1.000
_cell.length_c   1.000
_cell.angle_alpha   90.00
_cell.angle_beta   90.00
_cell.angle_gamma   90.00
#
_symmetry.space_group_name_H-M   'P 1'
#
loop_
_entity.id
_entity.type
_entity.pdbx_description
1 polymer ?
#
loop_
_entity_poly.entity_id
_entity_poly.type
_entity_poly.pdbx_seq_one_letter_code
_entity_poly.pdbx_strand_id
1 'polypeptide(L)'
;MIKSSSEETLLTSDNRLTEISKYYDKLKKRLDARIKNDERLTAIYMKIAEGKADFKDTALYSEIVSNHLAEVLSNSIGELNTPLAKQFVCEELLKDQHSAVNKVLGDVQVRIDEENNIHIKPQTPEFPAERVKKIAKSLTDPTVPEKTIKRRAKAPVANVSKSFHDDYIRKNAAFRNDAGLDVYIVRMGTGCCKWCSEVSGKYKFGSQPDDIFRRHDNCDCTIIYDNQVLRGKKKSDGSRSKTWEEIPNAPVEYSPTVLSEQDGRELQQRNLSRFRGLTNSGDNDKIRNIRLDDVKDAVNNSKISENVAKTIFDALGEDNGQYLFDDVAVVQLDSNIVMQTDPVRKGTFFDTRLNLNENFLGGKTVKQLDEQMKNTDYTVANSLREAVIHEKYHAKLINGLNQSQLESLYDSLSDYHIDGISPTAWKDGSECIAEIGVLFERGETDDLPQHAKDLFNKYIGGI
;
A
#
# COMPACT_ATOMS: atom_id res chain seq x y z
N MET A 1 30.34 -42.49 -44.97
CA MET A 1 30.51 -41.14 -44.40
C MET A 1 29.19 -40.40 -44.53
N ILE A 2 28.59 -40.01 -43.41
CA ILE A 2 27.91 -38.75 -43.11
C ILE A 2 27.30 -38.97 -41.71
N LYS A 3 27.94 -38.40 -40.70
CA LYS A 3 27.38 -38.18 -39.35
C LYS A 3 26.85 -36.75 -39.35
N SER A 4 25.54 -36.56 -39.17
CA SER A 4 24.99 -35.39 -38.47
C SER A 4 23.49 -35.56 -38.26
N SER A 5 23.07 -35.77 -37.01
CA SER A 5 21.84 -35.17 -36.49
C SER A 5 22.01 -35.06 -34.98
N SER A 6 22.23 -33.82 -34.55
CA SER A 6 22.29 -33.37 -33.16
C SER A 6 21.05 -33.82 -32.38
N GLU A 7 21.28 -34.39 -31.21
CA GLU A 7 20.27 -34.67 -30.19
C GLU A 7 19.64 -33.36 -29.72
N GLU A 8 18.43 -33.08 -30.21
CA GLU A 8 17.57 -32.03 -29.66
C GLU A 8 16.79 -32.64 -28.49
N THR A 9 17.32 -32.48 -27.27
CA THR A 9 16.71 -33.01 -26.05
C THR A 9 15.42 -32.25 -25.73
N LEU A 10 14.27 -32.89 -25.94
CA LEU A 10 12.94 -32.38 -25.58
C LEU A 10 12.77 -32.28 -24.04
N LEU A 11 13.14 -31.14 -23.46
CA LEU A 11 12.81 -30.79 -22.08
C LEU A 11 11.30 -30.54 -21.92
N THR A 12 10.69 -31.08 -20.85
CA THR A 12 9.27 -30.90 -20.46
C THR A 12 8.93 -29.43 -20.14
N SER A 13 7.66 -29.03 -20.24
CA SER A 13 7.20 -27.64 -19.98
C SER A 13 7.54 -27.15 -18.58
N ASP A 14 7.48 -28.02 -17.57
CA ASP A 14 7.79 -27.71 -16.17
C ASP A 14 9.28 -27.41 -15.93
N ASN A 15 10.17 -28.18 -16.56
CA ASN A 15 11.62 -27.93 -16.48
C ASN A 15 12.01 -26.62 -17.20
N ARG A 16 11.31 -26.26 -18.29
CA ARG A 16 11.55 -25.00 -19.00
C ARG A 16 11.13 -23.78 -18.18
N LEU A 17 9.99 -23.83 -17.49
CA LEU A 17 9.54 -22.74 -16.61
C LEU A 17 10.47 -22.57 -15.40
N THR A 18 10.95 -23.67 -14.83
CA THR A 18 11.90 -23.67 -13.70
C THR A 18 13.23 -23.01 -14.08
N GLU A 19 13.76 -23.29 -15.28
CA GLU A 19 14.98 -22.64 -15.79
C GLU A 19 14.76 -21.16 -16.15
N ILE A 20 13.59 -20.80 -16.70
CA ILE A 20 13.26 -19.41 -17.02
C ILE A 20 13.12 -18.56 -15.75
N SER A 21 12.54 -19.13 -14.68
CA SER A 21 12.41 -18.47 -13.38
C SER A 21 13.77 -18.07 -12.78
N LYS A 22 14.82 -18.86 -13.00
CA LYS A 22 16.19 -18.51 -12.56
C LYS A 22 16.70 -17.22 -13.19
N TYR A 23 16.35 -16.94 -14.46
CA TYR A 23 16.71 -15.67 -15.10
C TYR A 23 15.98 -14.50 -14.46
N TYR A 24 14.71 -14.68 -14.14
CA TYR A 24 13.92 -13.68 -13.42
C TYR A 24 14.55 -13.35 -12.06
N ASP A 25 14.79 -14.36 -11.21
CA ASP A 25 15.39 -14.17 -9.88
C ASP A 25 16.74 -13.47 -9.93
N LYS A 26 17.58 -13.84 -10.92
CA LYS A 26 18.89 -13.24 -11.13
C LYS A 26 18.78 -11.76 -11.50
N LEU A 27 17.87 -11.41 -12.40
CA LEU A 27 17.66 -10.03 -12.83
C LEU A 27 16.99 -9.19 -11.73
N LYS A 28 16.04 -9.77 -10.99
CA LYS A 28 15.40 -9.12 -9.83
C LYS A 28 16.44 -8.75 -8.77
N LYS A 29 17.34 -9.67 -8.42
CA LYS A 29 18.45 -9.39 -7.48
C LYS A 29 19.36 -8.26 -7.98
N ARG A 30 19.66 -8.21 -9.28
CA ARG A 30 20.47 -7.12 -9.87
C ARG A 30 19.73 -5.78 -9.83
N LEU A 31 18.43 -5.78 -10.10
CA LEU A 31 17.58 -4.59 -10.01
C LEU A 31 17.52 -4.08 -8.57
N ASP A 32 17.28 -4.97 -7.60
CA ASP A 32 17.20 -4.61 -6.18
C ASP A 32 18.53 -4.04 -5.67
N ALA A 33 19.66 -4.60 -6.09
CA ALA A 33 20.98 -4.06 -5.77
C ALA A 33 21.19 -2.64 -6.34
N ARG A 34 20.73 -2.38 -7.57
CA ARG A 34 20.80 -1.03 -8.17
C ARG A 34 19.89 -0.03 -7.46
N ILE A 35 18.66 -0.43 -7.16
CA ILE A 35 17.70 0.39 -6.42
C ILE A 35 18.26 0.75 -5.04
N LYS A 36 18.83 -0.22 -4.33
CA LYS A 36 19.42 -0.02 -3.00
C LYS A 36 20.63 0.93 -3.00
N ASN A 37 21.41 0.95 -4.08
CA ASN A 37 22.63 1.74 -4.19
C ASN A 37 22.40 3.13 -4.83
N ASP A 38 21.18 3.48 -5.24
CA ASP A 38 20.90 4.80 -5.82
C ASP A 38 20.64 5.83 -4.71
N GLU A 39 21.58 6.75 -4.52
CA GLU A 39 21.51 7.79 -3.48
C GLU A 39 20.25 8.65 -3.57
N ARG A 40 19.70 8.85 -4.79
CA ARG A 40 18.47 9.62 -4.98
C ARG A 40 17.26 8.87 -4.44
N LEU A 41 17.21 7.55 -4.62
CA LEU A 41 16.17 6.71 -4.02
C LEU A 41 16.29 6.66 -2.50
N THR A 42 17.52 6.59 -1.97
CA THR A 42 17.76 6.70 -0.53
C THR A 42 17.16 7.99 0.06
N ALA A 43 17.38 9.13 -0.60
CA ALA A 43 16.81 10.40 -0.17
C ALA A 43 15.26 10.40 -0.19
N ILE A 44 14.65 9.79 -1.21
CA ILE A 44 13.19 9.63 -1.27
C ILE A 44 12.69 8.72 -0.16
N TYR A 45 13.33 7.58 0.07
CA TYR A 45 12.96 6.67 1.15
C TYR A 45 13.07 7.33 2.52
N MET A 46 14.07 8.19 2.74
CA MET A 46 14.15 9.00 3.96
C MET A 46 12.95 9.95 4.09
N LYS A 47 12.57 10.66 3.02
CA LYS A 47 11.37 11.52 3.05
C LYS A 47 10.08 10.74 3.31
N ILE A 48 9.95 9.53 2.75
CA ILE A 48 8.80 8.66 3.00
C ILE A 48 8.78 8.26 4.48
N ALA A 49 9.91 7.79 5.01
CA ALA A 49 10.05 7.38 6.40
C ALA A 49 9.82 8.55 7.39
N GLU A 50 10.23 9.76 7.04
CA GLU A 50 10.00 10.98 7.82
C GLU A 50 8.59 11.54 7.68
N GLY A 51 7.74 10.94 6.85
CA GLY A 51 6.39 11.42 6.59
C GLY A 51 6.35 12.79 5.89
N LYS A 52 7.34 13.09 5.04
CA LYS A 52 7.42 14.37 4.29
C LYS A 52 7.29 14.20 2.78
N ALA A 53 7.24 12.96 2.29
CA ALA A 53 7.22 12.68 0.85
C ALA A 53 5.87 13.03 0.21
N ASP A 54 5.89 13.78 -0.89
CA ASP A 54 4.68 14.13 -1.66
C ASP A 54 4.59 13.37 -3.00
N PHE A 55 3.58 13.66 -3.83
CA PHE A 55 3.47 13.03 -5.14
C PHE A 55 4.57 13.39 -6.14
N LYS A 56 5.34 14.45 -5.90
CA LYS A 56 6.53 14.76 -6.71
C LYS A 56 7.65 13.80 -6.35
N ASP A 57 7.81 13.49 -5.07
CA ASP A 57 8.76 12.48 -4.61
C ASP A 57 8.40 11.08 -5.16
N THR A 58 7.11 10.71 -5.20
CA THR A 58 6.70 9.42 -5.80
C THR A 58 6.82 9.39 -7.33
N ALA A 59 6.65 10.53 -7.99
CA ALA A 59 6.91 10.63 -9.43
C ALA A 59 8.40 10.42 -9.74
N LEU A 60 9.29 11.07 -8.98
CA LEU A 60 10.73 10.90 -9.11
C LEU A 60 11.15 9.46 -8.75
N TYR A 61 10.56 8.88 -7.70
CA TYR A 61 10.73 7.47 -7.34
C TYR A 61 10.45 6.56 -8.53
N SER A 62 9.23 6.68 -9.09
CA SER A 62 8.77 5.89 -10.23
C SER A 62 9.68 6.06 -11.44
N GLU A 63 10.17 7.27 -11.68
CA GLU A 63 11.11 7.53 -12.77
C GLU A 63 12.42 6.76 -12.62
N ILE A 64 13.06 6.86 -11.44
CA ILE A 64 14.37 6.25 -11.18
C ILE A 64 14.28 4.72 -11.24
N VAL A 65 13.30 4.11 -10.56
CA VAL A 65 13.12 2.65 -10.56
C VAL A 65 12.79 2.12 -11.96
N SER A 66 12.00 2.85 -12.74
CA SER A 66 11.67 2.49 -14.13
C SER A 66 12.89 2.50 -15.04
N ASN A 67 13.76 3.51 -14.86
CA ASN A 67 15.01 3.60 -15.61
C ASN A 67 15.96 2.44 -15.23
N HIS A 68 16.09 2.11 -13.94
CA HIS A 68 16.89 0.96 -13.49
C HIS A 68 16.38 -0.37 -14.04
N LEU A 69 15.07 -0.61 -13.98
CA LEU A 69 14.44 -1.82 -14.52
C LEU A 69 14.75 -1.97 -16.01
N ALA A 70 14.52 -0.90 -16.77
CA ALA A 70 14.77 -0.86 -18.21
C ALA A 70 16.26 -1.09 -18.55
N GLU A 71 17.18 -0.53 -17.77
CA GLU A 71 18.61 -0.75 -17.94
C GLU A 71 19.04 -2.18 -17.65
N VAL A 72 18.57 -2.76 -16.54
CA VAL A 72 18.85 -4.15 -16.17
C VAL A 72 18.34 -5.09 -17.27
N LEU A 73 17.08 -4.92 -17.69
CA LEU A 73 16.49 -5.74 -18.74
C LEU A 73 17.23 -5.60 -20.07
N SER A 74 17.47 -4.36 -20.52
CA SER A 74 18.20 -4.08 -21.77
C SER A 74 19.59 -4.69 -21.78
N ASN A 75 20.35 -4.58 -20.69
CA ASN A 75 21.72 -5.12 -20.62
C ASN A 75 21.73 -6.65 -20.60
N SER A 76 20.67 -7.27 -20.07
CA SER A 76 20.55 -8.72 -19.97
C SER A 76 19.84 -9.39 -21.15
N ILE A 77 19.45 -8.67 -22.21
CA ILE A 77 18.82 -9.26 -23.41
C ILE A 77 19.64 -10.40 -24.01
N GLY A 78 20.97 -10.28 -24.01
CA GLY A 78 21.87 -11.33 -24.51
C GLY A 78 22.00 -12.54 -23.58
N GLU A 79 21.62 -12.43 -22.31
CA GLU A 79 21.54 -13.55 -21.37
C GLU A 79 20.21 -14.31 -21.52
N LEU A 80 19.16 -13.62 -21.98
CA LEU A 80 17.82 -14.16 -22.20
C LEU A 80 17.76 -14.85 -23.58
N ASN A 81 18.34 -16.04 -23.66
CA ASN A 81 18.62 -16.74 -24.93
C ASN A 81 17.39 -17.20 -25.72
N THR A 82 16.19 -17.16 -25.14
CA THR A 82 14.96 -17.61 -25.81
C THR A 82 13.90 -16.50 -25.89
N PRO A 83 13.07 -16.50 -26.95
CA PRO A 83 11.85 -15.67 -27.02
C PRO A 83 11.00 -15.74 -25.76
N LEU A 84 10.78 -16.95 -25.24
CA LEU A 84 9.97 -17.18 -24.05
C LEU A 84 10.59 -16.57 -22.79
N ALA A 85 11.91 -16.68 -22.61
CA ALA A 85 12.61 -16.06 -21.47
C ALA A 85 12.53 -14.53 -21.52
N LYS A 86 12.72 -13.92 -22.71
CA LYS A 86 12.60 -12.47 -22.89
C LYS A 86 11.19 -11.97 -22.55
N GLN A 87 10.17 -12.70 -23.00
CA GLN A 87 8.79 -12.35 -22.73
C GLN A 87 8.46 -12.48 -21.24
N PHE A 88 8.67 -13.67 -20.68
CA PHE A 88 8.35 -13.98 -19.27
C PHE A 88 9.03 -13.02 -18.31
N VAL A 89 10.36 -12.84 -18.43
CA VAL A 89 11.11 -11.98 -17.50
C VAL A 89 10.70 -10.52 -17.62
N CYS A 90 10.38 -10.04 -18.83
CA CYS A 90 9.88 -8.68 -19.02
C CYS A 90 8.51 -8.48 -18.35
N GLU A 91 7.59 -9.42 -18.52
CA GLU A 91 6.24 -9.37 -17.94
C GLU A 91 6.30 -9.42 -16.40
N GLU A 92 7.04 -10.36 -15.82
CA GLU A 92 7.14 -10.52 -14.36
C GLU A 92 7.85 -9.34 -13.69
N LEU A 93 8.96 -8.82 -14.25
CA LEU A 93 9.61 -7.64 -13.69
C LEU A 93 8.69 -6.41 -13.70
N LEU A 94 7.91 -6.20 -14.77
CA LEU A 94 6.97 -5.09 -14.85
C LEU A 94 5.77 -5.27 -13.90
N LYS A 95 5.33 -6.51 -13.66
CA LYS A 95 4.28 -6.83 -12.69
C LYS A 95 4.73 -6.55 -11.25
N ASP A 96 5.92 -6.98 -10.88
CA ASP A 96 6.54 -6.67 -9.60
C ASP A 96 6.69 -5.16 -9.41
N GLN A 97 7.17 -4.47 -10.46
CA GLN A 97 7.36 -3.03 -10.43
C GLN A 97 6.04 -2.28 -10.27
N HIS A 98 4.97 -2.74 -10.94
CA HIS A 98 3.63 -2.19 -10.76
C HIS A 98 3.17 -2.29 -9.30
N SER A 99 3.31 -3.46 -8.69
CA SER A 99 2.95 -3.66 -7.28
C SER A 99 3.78 -2.77 -6.35
N ALA A 100 5.09 -2.69 -6.55
CA ALA A 100 5.98 -1.88 -5.72
C ALA A 100 5.69 -0.37 -5.82
N VAL A 101 5.49 0.16 -7.03
CA VAL A 101 5.18 1.58 -7.26
C VAL A 101 3.85 1.96 -6.65
N ASN A 102 2.81 1.14 -6.85
CA ASN A 102 1.49 1.42 -6.29
C ASN A 102 1.47 1.33 -4.76
N LYS A 103 2.29 0.45 -4.15
CA LYS A 103 2.46 0.41 -2.71
C LYS A 103 3.02 1.73 -2.17
N VAL A 104 4.16 2.19 -2.71
CA VAL A 104 4.79 3.46 -2.29
C VAL A 104 3.84 4.65 -2.47
N LEU A 105 3.10 4.68 -3.58
CA LEU A 105 2.08 5.69 -3.84
C LEU A 105 0.91 5.62 -2.86
N GLY A 106 0.47 4.41 -2.51
CA GLY A 106 -0.51 4.13 -1.46
C GLY A 106 -0.09 4.72 -0.13
N ASP A 107 1.11 4.37 0.33
CA ASP A 107 1.67 4.81 1.61
C ASP A 107 1.76 6.36 1.68
N VAL A 108 2.26 6.99 0.61
CA VAL A 108 2.33 8.45 0.52
C VAL A 108 0.94 9.09 0.47
N GLN A 109 -0.01 8.49 -0.24
CA GLN A 109 -1.38 8.99 -0.31
C GLN A 109 -2.09 8.93 1.03
N VAL A 110 -1.99 7.81 1.76
CA VAL A 110 -2.59 7.67 3.10
C VAL A 110 -2.10 8.79 3.99
N ARG A 111 -0.79 9.03 4.01
CA ARG A 111 -0.18 10.13 4.76
C ARG A 111 -0.72 11.51 4.35
N ILE A 112 -0.73 11.81 3.04
CA ILE A 112 -1.25 13.09 2.54
C ILE A 112 -2.72 13.26 2.94
N ASP A 113 -3.50 12.19 2.86
CA ASP A 113 -4.91 12.21 3.19
C ASP A 113 -5.11 12.40 4.71
N GLU A 114 -4.31 11.74 5.56
CA GLU A 114 -4.29 11.95 7.02
C GLU A 114 -3.95 13.40 7.39
N GLU A 115 -2.91 13.99 6.79
CA GLU A 115 -2.57 15.42 6.97
C GLU A 115 -3.73 16.35 6.62
N ASN A 116 -4.59 15.93 5.68
CA ASN A 116 -5.76 16.68 5.22
C ASN A 116 -7.08 16.23 5.86
N ASN A 117 -7.05 15.31 6.84
CA ASN A 117 -8.22 14.72 7.47
C ASN A 117 -9.22 14.11 6.45
N ILE A 118 -8.66 13.46 5.43
CA ILE A 118 -9.36 12.70 4.39
C ILE A 118 -9.22 11.22 4.78
N HIS A 119 -10.34 10.54 5.01
CA HIS A 119 -10.36 9.12 5.38
C HIS A 119 -10.82 8.27 4.19
N ILE A 120 -10.16 8.46 3.04
CA ILE A 120 -10.49 7.78 1.79
C ILE A 120 -9.37 6.81 1.47
N LYS A 121 -9.68 5.50 1.44
CA LYS A 121 -8.70 4.48 1.08
C LYS A 121 -8.18 4.71 -0.35
N PRO A 122 -6.86 4.71 -0.56
CA PRO A 122 -6.31 4.81 -1.90
C PRO A 122 -6.73 3.64 -2.80
N GLN A 123 -6.89 3.94 -4.08
CA GLN A 123 -7.29 3.00 -5.10
C GLN A 123 -6.07 2.52 -5.87
N THR A 124 -5.93 1.20 -6.03
CA THR A 124 -4.88 0.62 -6.86
C THR A 124 -5.39 0.44 -8.30
N PRO A 125 -4.74 1.03 -9.32
CA PRO A 125 -5.03 0.75 -10.72
C PRO A 125 -4.83 -0.73 -11.06
N GLU A 126 -5.58 -1.19 -12.06
CA GLU A 126 -5.36 -2.53 -12.61
C GLU A 126 -4.04 -2.57 -13.39
N PHE A 127 -3.33 -3.69 -13.27
CA PHE A 127 -2.11 -3.90 -14.04
C PHE A 127 -2.40 -3.90 -15.55
N PRO A 128 -1.73 -3.07 -16.36
CA PRO A 128 -2.02 -2.93 -17.79
C PRO A 128 -1.44 -4.11 -18.61
N ALA A 129 -1.96 -5.31 -18.38
CA ALA A 129 -1.42 -6.58 -18.88
C ALA A 129 -1.26 -6.60 -20.40
N GLU A 130 -2.24 -6.12 -21.17
CA GLU A 130 -2.17 -6.13 -22.63
C GLU A 130 -1.08 -5.20 -23.18
N ARG A 131 -0.87 -4.04 -22.54
CA ARG A 131 0.20 -3.12 -22.92
C ARG A 131 1.58 -3.72 -22.62
N VAL A 132 1.71 -4.37 -21.47
CA VAL A 132 2.94 -5.06 -21.06
C VAL A 132 3.25 -6.24 -21.99
N LYS A 133 2.27 -7.10 -22.28
CA LYS A 133 2.39 -8.20 -23.25
C LYS A 133 2.85 -7.71 -24.62
N LYS A 134 2.32 -6.58 -25.10
CA LYS A 134 2.73 -5.99 -26.40
C LYS A 134 4.20 -5.60 -26.40
N ILE A 135 4.70 -5.00 -25.31
CA ILE A 135 6.11 -4.66 -25.16
C ILE A 135 6.95 -5.92 -25.08
N ALA A 136 6.57 -6.88 -24.24
CA ALA A 136 7.29 -8.14 -24.05
C ALA A 136 7.43 -8.91 -25.37
N LYS A 137 6.33 -9.03 -26.14
CA LYS A 137 6.34 -9.61 -27.50
C LYS A 137 7.25 -8.86 -28.47
N SER A 138 7.41 -7.54 -28.34
CA SER A 138 8.33 -6.79 -29.21
C SER A 138 9.81 -7.14 -29.02
N LEU A 139 10.14 -7.82 -27.90
CA LEU A 139 11.49 -8.27 -27.57
C LEU A 139 11.82 -9.66 -28.13
N THR A 140 10.82 -10.40 -28.62
CA THR A 140 10.96 -11.80 -28.98
C THR A 140 11.26 -12.03 -30.46
N ASP A 141 11.16 -10.99 -31.29
CA ASP A 141 11.34 -11.06 -32.74
C ASP A 141 12.77 -11.52 -33.12
N PRO A 142 12.92 -12.74 -33.69
CA PRO A 142 14.23 -13.29 -34.02
C PRO A 142 14.85 -12.65 -35.27
N THR A 143 14.06 -11.94 -36.07
CA THR A 143 14.53 -11.28 -37.31
C THR A 143 15.16 -9.92 -37.05
N VAL A 144 14.97 -9.38 -35.85
CA VAL A 144 15.43 -8.04 -35.47
C VAL A 144 16.80 -8.14 -34.78
N PRO A 145 17.79 -7.31 -35.16
CA PRO A 145 19.10 -7.30 -34.53
C PRO A 145 19.03 -7.08 -33.02
N GLU A 146 19.88 -7.75 -32.25
CA GLU A 146 19.90 -7.67 -30.78
C GLU A 146 20.01 -6.23 -30.27
N LYS A 147 20.82 -5.38 -30.93
CA LYS A 147 20.95 -3.94 -30.60
C LYS A 147 19.60 -3.22 -30.62
N THR A 148 18.73 -3.57 -31.57
CA THR A 148 17.38 -3.01 -31.67
C THR A 148 16.47 -3.56 -30.58
N ILE A 149 16.58 -4.85 -30.23
CA ILE A 149 15.86 -5.45 -29.11
C ILE A 149 16.26 -4.81 -27.77
N LYS A 150 17.56 -4.56 -27.54
CA LYS A 150 18.07 -3.81 -26.38
C LYS A 150 17.43 -2.42 -26.28
N ARG A 151 17.36 -1.69 -27.40
CA ARG A 151 16.67 -0.40 -27.46
C ARG A 151 15.18 -0.50 -27.10
N ARG A 152 14.48 -1.54 -27.60
CA ARG A 152 13.06 -1.82 -27.28
C ARG A 152 12.86 -2.22 -25.81
N ALA A 153 13.85 -2.88 -25.20
CA ALA A 153 13.85 -3.23 -23.79
C ALA A 153 14.20 -2.05 -22.86
N LYS A 154 14.68 -0.93 -23.42
CA LYS A 154 15.01 0.28 -22.65
C LYS A 154 13.84 1.26 -22.61
N ALA A 155 13.69 2.09 -23.64
CA ALA A 155 12.75 3.23 -23.59
C ALA A 155 11.28 2.81 -23.45
N PRO A 156 10.74 1.85 -24.23
CA PRO A 156 9.36 1.38 -24.06
C PRO A 156 9.04 0.82 -22.67
N VAL A 157 9.96 0.02 -22.11
CA VAL A 157 9.81 -0.60 -20.78
C VAL A 157 9.83 0.47 -19.68
N ALA A 158 10.77 1.41 -19.74
CA ALA A 158 10.80 2.55 -18.83
C ALA A 158 9.49 3.35 -18.92
N ASN A 159 8.99 3.63 -20.13
CA ASN A 159 7.77 4.42 -20.33
C ASN A 159 6.51 3.73 -19.77
N VAL A 160 6.38 2.41 -19.90
CA VAL A 160 5.26 1.68 -19.29
C VAL A 160 5.38 1.63 -17.78
N SER A 161 6.57 1.38 -17.25
CA SER A 161 6.80 1.38 -15.82
C SER A 161 6.52 2.75 -15.19
N LYS A 162 6.94 3.85 -15.84
CA LYS A 162 6.64 5.22 -15.42
C LYS A 162 5.14 5.50 -15.43
N SER A 163 4.39 4.95 -16.39
CA SER A 163 2.95 5.23 -16.49
C SER A 163 2.14 4.63 -15.35
N PHE A 164 2.68 3.66 -14.59
CA PHE A 164 2.00 3.14 -13.39
C PHE A 164 1.73 4.25 -12.36
N HIS A 165 2.64 5.22 -12.25
CA HIS A 165 2.42 6.39 -11.42
C HIS A 165 1.24 7.24 -11.92
N ASP A 166 1.21 7.54 -13.22
CA ASP A 166 0.14 8.37 -13.79
C ASP A 166 -1.22 7.68 -13.73
N ASP A 167 -1.25 6.36 -13.90
CA ASP A 167 -2.46 5.55 -13.77
C ASP A 167 -3.01 5.61 -12.33
N TYR A 168 -2.11 5.61 -11.33
CA TYR A 168 -2.46 5.79 -9.93
C TYR A 168 -3.04 7.19 -9.66
N ILE A 169 -2.34 8.24 -10.11
CA ILE A 169 -2.78 9.64 -9.99
C ILE A 169 -4.15 9.82 -10.63
N ARG A 170 -4.36 9.28 -11.84
CA ARG A 170 -5.65 9.37 -12.54
C ARG A 170 -6.77 8.69 -11.76
N LYS A 171 -6.57 7.44 -11.32
CA LYS A 171 -7.59 6.67 -10.61
C LYS A 171 -7.97 7.30 -9.28
N ASN A 172 -6.97 7.77 -8.52
CA ASN A 172 -7.17 8.36 -7.21
C ASN A 172 -7.74 9.78 -7.25
N ALA A 173 -7.37 10.56 -8.28
CA ALA A 173 -7.99 11.86 -8.54
C ALA A 173 -9.47 11.71 -8.91
N ALA A 174 -9.80 10.76 -9.81
CA ALA A 174 -11.18 10.47 -10.20
C ALA A 174 -12.01 10.04 -8.99
N PHE A 175 -11.54 9.03 -8.27
CA PHE A 175 -12.25 8.50 -7.10
C PHE A 175 -12.52 9.57 -6.04
N ARG A 176 -11.56 10.46 -5.77
CA ARG A 176 -11.71 11.53 -4.79
C ARG A 176 -12.62 12.66 -5.28
N ASN A 177 -12.58 12.98 -6.57
CA ASN A 177 -13.52 13.92 -7.17
C ASN A 177 -14.96 13.39 -7.08
N ASP A 178 -15.15 12.10 -7.39
CA ASP A 178 -16.45 11.43 -7.31
C ASP A 178 -16.95 11.32 -5.86
N ALA A 179 -16.03 11.25 -4.90
CA ALA A 179 -16.31 11.36 -3.47
C ALA A 179 -16.62 12.79 -3.00
N GLY A 180 -16.62 13.79 -3.90
CA GLY A 180 -16.99 15.17 -3.62
C GLY A 180 -15.86 16.07 -3.12
N LEU A 181 -14.59 15.66 -3.25
CA LEU A 181 -13.44 16.53 -3.00
C LEU A 181 -13.17 17.46 -4.19
N ASP A 182 -12.72 18.68 -3.90
CA ASP A 182 -12.23 19.58 -4.95
C ASP A 182 -10.81 19.15 -5.37
N VAL A 183 -10.74 18.31 -6.40
CA VAL A 183 -9.51 17.75 -6.95
C VAL A 183 -9.00 18.59 -8.11
N TYR A 184 -7.69 18.78 -8.19
CA TYR A 184 -6.99 19.43 -9.29
C TYR A 184 -5.88 18.53 -9.83
N ILE A 185 -5.82 18.35 -11.15
CA ILE A 185 -4.67 17.73 -11.82
C ILE A 185 -3.60 18.81 -12.04
N VAL A 186 -2.37 18.51 -11.66
CA VAL A 186 -1.22 19.40 -11.83
C VAL A 186 -0.18 18.71 -12.68
N ARG A 187 0.10 19.28 -13.86
CA ARG A 187 1.17 18.85 -14.75
C ARG A 187 2.28 19.90 -14.77
N MET A 188 3.49 19.46 -14.45
CA MET A 188 4.69 20.30 -14.38
C MET A 188 5.74 19.75 -15.35
N GLY A 189 6.45 20.62 -16.05
CA GLY A 189 7.60 20.25 -16.87
C GLY A 189 8.59 21.40 -16.96
N THR A 190 9.87 21.10 -16.79
CA THR A 190 10.98 22.03 -17.06
C THR A 190 11.71 21.55 -18.31
N GLY A 191 11.89 22.43 -19.31
CA GLY A 191 12.57 22.06 -20.56
C GLY A 191 11.83 21.03 -21.42
N CYS A 192 10.52 20.87 -21.24
CA CYS A 192 9.70 19.91 -21.98
C CYS A 192 9.37 20.39 -23.41
N CYS A 193 8.92 19.47 -24.29
CA CYS A 193 8.58 19.82 -25.67
C CYS A 193 7.43 20.85 -25.73
N LYS A 194 7.25 21.50 -26.89
CA LYS A 194 6.21 22.53 -27.10
C LYS A 194 4.83 22.06 -26.65
N TRP A 195 4.40 20.87 -27.11
CA TRP A 195 3.10 20.30 -26.74
C TRP A 195 2.99 20.07 -25.22
N CYS A 196 4.02 19.51 -24.57
CA CYS A 196 4.04 19.33 -23.11
C CYS A 196 3.93 20.65 -22.34
N SER A 197 4.60 21.69 -22.85
CA SER A 197 4.54 23.03 -22.25
C SER A 197 3.12 23.60 -22.38
N GLU A 198 2.47 23.41 -23.52
CA GLU A 198 1.10 23.88 -23.79
C GLU A 198 0.05 23.20 -22.91
N VAL A 199 0.17 21.90 -22.66
CA VAL A 199 -0.78 21.15 -21.81
C VAL A 199 -0.42 21.20 -20.31
N SER A 200 0.72 21.78 -19.94
CA SER A 200 1.13 21.92 -18.53
C SER A 200 0.28 22.97 -17.82
N GLY A 201 0.00 22.76 -16.53
CA GLY A 201 -0.89 23.64 -15.78
C GLY A 201 -1.57 22.94 -14.61
N LYS A 202 -2.42 23.69 -13.91
CA LYS A 202 -3.30 23.21 -12.84
C LYS A 202 -4.75 23.32 -13.32
N TYR A 203 -5.43 22.18 -13.41
CA TYR A 203 -6.79 22.08 -13.92
C TYR A 203 -7.68 21.46 -12.86
N LYS A 204 -8.89 21.97 -12.68
CA LYS A 204 -9.89 21.29 -11.85
C LYS A 204 -10.22 19.94 -12.51
N PHE A 205 -10.37 18.88 -11.72
CA PHE A 205 -10.69 17.56 -12.26
C PHE A 205 -11.98 17.62 -13.08
N GLY A 206 -11.93 17.12 -14.32
CA GLY A 206 -13.00 17.22 -15.33
C GLY A 206 -12.87 18.41 -16.30
N SER A 207 -12.02 19.41 -16.00
CA SER A 207 -11.76 20.57 -16.87
C SER A 207 -10.40 20.53 -17.59
N GLN A 208 -9.56 19.54 -17.28
CA GLN A 208 -8.29 19.32 -17.95
C GLN A 208 -8.46 19.00 -19.45
N PRO A 209 -7.43 19.23 -20.28
CA PRO A 209 -7.34 18.66 -21.62
C PRO A 209 -7.45 17.12 -21.59
N ASP A 210 -8.15 16.53 -22.57
CA ASP A 210 -8.31 15.07 -22.69
C ASP A 210 -6.97 14.32 -22.73
N ASP A 211 -5.93 14.97 -23.24
CA ASP A 211 -4.59 14.44 -23.40
C ASP A 211 -3.63 14.79 -22.24
N ILE A 212 -4.14 15.28 -21.10
CA ILE A 212 -3.31 15.69 -19.96
C ILE A 212 -2.40 14.58 -19.43
N PHE A 213 -2.82 13.31 -19.54
CA PHE A 213 -2.03 12.15 -19.12
C PHE A 213 -1.19 11.52 -20.25
N ARG A 214 -1.28 12.04 -21.47
CA ARG A 214 -0.45 11.52 -22.57
C ARG A 214 0.99 11.98 -22.39
N ARG A 215 1.91 11.10 -22.77
CA ARG A 215 3.36 11.35 -22.79
C ARG A 215 3.90 11.10 -24.18
N HIS A 216 4.83 11.94 -24.61
CA HIS A 216 5.72 11.62 -25.73
C HIS A 216 6.86 10.72 -25.23
N ASP A 217 7.61 10.16 -26.16
CA ASP A 217 8.83 9.43 -25.84
C ASP A 217 9.82 10.37 -25.12
N ASN A 218 10.45 9.87 -24.04
CA ASN A 218 11.39 10.61 -23.20
C ASN A 218 10.81 11.89 -22.57
N CYS A 219 9.53 11.85 -22.17
CA CYS A 219 8.90 12.93 -21.42
C CYS A 219 9.24 12.86 -19.93
N ASP A 220 9.87 13.92 -19.42
CA ASP A 220 10.23 14.08 -18.01
C ASP A 220 9.22 14.95 -17.22
N CYS A 221 8.02 15.17 -17.78
CA CYS A 221 6.97 15.90 -17.05
C CYS A 221 6.50 15.11 -15.82
N THR A 222 6.17 15.82 -14.76
CA THR A 222 5.55 15.27 -13.55
C THR A 222 4.05 15.57 -13.58
N ILE A 223 3.23 14.54 -13.39
CA ILE A 223 1.77 14.69 -13.26
C ILE A 223 1.39 14.21 -11.86
N ILE A 224 0.76 15.08 -11.10
CA ILE A 224 0.23 14.79 -9.75
C ILE A 224 -1.21 15.29 -9.68
N TYR A 225 -1.87 15.03 -8.55
CA TYR A 225 -3.10 15.74 -8.22
C TYR A 225 -3.00 16.36 -6.82
N ASP A 226 -3.85 17.34 -6.58
CA ASP A 226 -3.95 18.11 -5.35
C ASP A 226 -5.43 18.22 -4.94
N ASN A 227 -5.75 18.04 -3.66
CA ASN A 227 -7.10 18.17 -3.13
C ASN A 227 -7.19 19.45 -2.28
N GLN A 228 -8.01 20.41 -2.68
CA GLN A 228 -8.30 21.56 -1.82
C GLN A 228 -9.41 21.19 -0.84
N VAL A 229 -9.09 21.05 0.45
CA VAL A 229 -10.14 20.90 1.48
C VAL A 229 -10.80 22.27 1.72
N LEU A 230 -12.04 22.45 1.24
CA LEU A 230 -12.89 23.61 1.57
C LEU A 230 -13.17 23.68 3.08
N ARG A 231 -12.49 24.57 3.83
CA ARG A 231 -12.97 24.97 5.17
C ARG A 231 -13.95 26.15 5.06
N GLY A 232 -15.26 25.86 5.00
CA GLY A 232 -16.30 26.87 5.23
C GLY A 232 -16.51 27.13 6.74
N LYS A 233 -16.34 28.38 7.20
CA LYS A 233 -16.55 28.78 8.60
C LYS A 233 -18.05 28.76 8.96
N LYS A 234 -18.42 28.13 10.09
CA LYS A 234 -19.72 28.34 10.76
C LYS A 234 -19.66 29.67 11.50
N LYS A 235 -20.61 30.56 11.25
CA LYS A 235 -20.78 31.83 11.96
C LYS A 235 -21.45 31.57 13.31
N SER A 236 -21.33 32.54 14.20
CA SER A 236 -21.79 32.49 15.60
C SER A 236 -23.31 32.45 15.77
N ASP A 237 -24.09 32.66 14.71
CA ASP A 237 -25.55 32.50 14.68
C ASP A 237 -26.01 31.09 14.22
N GLY A 238 -25.05 30.21 13.90
CA GLY A 238 -25.32 28.87 13.37
C GLY A 238 -25.32 28.76 11.84
N SER A 239 -25.28 29.87 11.09
CA SER A 239 -25.23 29.87 9.62
C SER A 239 -23.80 29.71 9.06
N ARG A 240 -23.66 29.36 7.77
CA ARG A 240 -22.36 29.24 7.06
C ARG A 240 -22.39 30.13 5.82
N SER A 241 -21.28 30.83 5.50
CA SER A 241 -21.16 31.58 4.23
C SER A 241 -20.15 30.95 3.27
N LYS A 242 -20.58 30.76 2.01
CA LYS A 242 -19.77 30.41 0.83
C LYS A 242 -20.11 31.41 -0.29
N THR A 243 -19.10 31.95 -0.98
CA THR A 243 -19.03 32.37 -2.43
C THR A 243 -17.78 33.25 -2.62
N TRP A 244 -17.12 33.32 -3.78
CA TRP A 244 -17.52 33.88 -5.10
C TRP A 244 -16.69 33.21 -6.23
N GLU A 245 -17.30 32.59 -7.24
CA GLU A 245 -17.73 33.10 -8.58
C GLU A 245 -16.62 33.19 -9.65
N GLU A 246 -16.78 32.37 -10.71
CA GLU A 246 -16.05 32.39 -11.99
C GLU A 246 -16.38 33.65 -12.80
N ILE A 247 -15.44 34.19 -13.59
CA ILE A 247 -15.74 34.74 -14.94
C ILE A 247 -14.55 34.49 -15.92
N PRO A 248 -14.83 34.21 -17.22
CA PRO A 248 -13.95 33.63 -18.23
C PRO A 248 -13.26 34.68 -19.16
N ASN A 249 -12.50 34.17 -20.15
CA ASN A 249 -11.60 34.87 -21.09
C ASN A 249 -10.25 35.34 -20.50
N ALA A 250 -9.35 34.39 -20.23
CA ALA A 250 -7.96 34.71 -19.90
C ALA A 250 -7.22 35.26 -21.15
N PRO A 251 -6.64 36.49 -21.11
CA PRO A 251 -5.77 36.99 -22.15
C PRO A 251 -4.40 36.29 -22.11
N VAL A 252 -3.84 36.14 -23.31
CA VAL A 252 -2.56 35.49 -23.59
C VAL A 252 -1.41 36.35 -23.03
N GLU A 253 -0.50 35.69 -22.29
CA GLU A 253 0.76 36.17 -21.66
C GLU A 253 0.70 36.66 -20.20
N TYR A 254 1.38 35.91 -19.32
CA TYR A 254 1.69 36.28 -17.93
C TYR A 254 3.17 36.08 -17.61
N SER A 255 3.76 37.04 -16.89
CA SER A 255 5.06 36.94 -16.22
C SER A 255 4.91 37.37 -14.75
N PRO A 256 5.39 36.58 -13.77
CA PRO A 256 5.10 36.82 -12.35
C PRO A 256 5.87 37.98 -11.73
N THR A 257 5.23 38.64 -10.76
CA THR A 257 5.81 39.73 -9.95
C THR A 257 6.52 39.18 -8.72
N VAL A 258 7.75 39.66 -8.48
CA VAL A 258 8.58 39.30 -7.31
C VAL A 258 8.42 40.36 -6.22
N LEU A 259 8.06 39.94 -5.00
CA LEU A 259 7.88 40.83 -3.85
C LEU A 259 9.22 41.29 -3.26
N SER A 260 9.25 42.50 -2.70
CA SER A 260 10.44 43.08 -2.06
C SER A 260 10.72 42.45 -0.68
N GLU A 261 11.96 42.55 -0.19
CA GLU A 261 12.35 42.04 1.14
C GLU A 261 11.50 42.65 2.29
N GLN A 262 10.96 43.85 2.10
CA GLN A 262 10.17 44.53 3.12
C GLN A 262 8.73 43.98 3.18
N ASP A 263 8.10 43.74 2.02
CA ASP A 263 6.78 43.08 1.94
C ASP A 263 6.84 41.62 2.39
N GLY A 264 7.98 40.95 2.11
CA GLY A 264 8.26 39.60 2.61
C GLY A 264 8.36 39.53 4.14
N ARG A 265 9.01 40.52 4.77
CA ARG A 265 9.14 40.60 6.24
C ARG A 265 7.82 40.93 6.93
N GLU A 266 6.96 41.76 6.35
CA GLU A 266 5.63 42.05 6.92
C GLU A 266 4.66 40.86 6.80
N LEU A 267 4.71 40.11 5.70
CA LEU A 267 3.98 38.85 5.55
C LEU A 267 4.47 37.81 6.57
N GLN A 268 5.79 37.74 6.79
CA GLN A 268 6.40 36.83 7.76
C GLN A 268 6.03 37.19 9.21
N GLN A 269 6.00 38.47 9.59
CA GLN A 269 5.57 38.91 10.93
C GLN A 269 4.06 38.73 11.18
N ARG A 270 3.21 38.88 10.15
CA ARG A 270 1.77 38.57 10.22
C ARG A 270 1.51 37.06 10.40
N ASN A 271 2.43 36.23 9.91
CA ASN A 271 2.36 34.77 10.05
C ASN A 271 2.91 34.28 11.40
N LEU A 272 4.01 34.85 11.90
CA LEU A 272 4.60 34.48 13.20
C LEU A 272 3.72 34.84 14.42
N SER A 273 2.87 35.85 14.32
CA SER A 273 1.92 36.23 15.38
C SER A 273 0.67 35.32 15.45
N ARG A 274 0.47 34.42 14.47
CA ARG A 274 -0.57 33.38 14.49
C ARG A 274 -0.13 32.03 15.10
N PHE A 275 1.15 31.88 15.44
CA PHE A 275 1.72 30.65 16.01
C PHE A 275 2.29 30.84 17.43
N ARG A 276 1.67 31.69 18.26
CA ARG A 276 1.93 31.66 19.71
C ARG A 276 1.02 30.64 20.36
N GLY A 277 1.57 29.46 20.59
CA GLY A 277 0.97 28.41 21.40
C GLY A 277 0.99 27.06 20.72
N LEU A 278 2.18 26.48 20.56
CA LEU A 278 2.48 25.05 20.67
C LEU A 278 3.99 24.93 20.53
N THR A 279 4.63 24.93 21.69
CA THR A 279 6.07 24.81 21.88
C THR A 279 6.52 23.40 21.53
N ASN A 280 7.70 23.33 20.90
CA ASN A 280 8.49 22.11 20.77
C ASN A 280 8.61 21.36 22.10
N SER A 281 8.35 20.06 22.05
CA SER A 281 8.78 19.02 23.00
C SER A 281 8.55 17.73 22.20
N GLY A 282 9.48 16.84 21.92
CA GLY A 282 10.72 16.44 22.57
C GLY A 282 10.73 14.91 22.45
N ASP A 283 11.78 14.35 21.84
CA ASP A 283 12.13 12.93 21.70
C ASP A 283 11.04 11.84 21.61
N ASN A 284 11.21 11.03 20.55
CA ASN A 284 10.54 9.76 20.22
C ASN A 284 9.19 9.90 19.53
N ASP A 285 9.09 9.42 18.29
CA ASP A 285 8.11 8.37 17.98
C ASP A 285 8.56 7.56 16.77
N LYS A 286 8.68 6.26 17.01
CA LYS A 286 9.16 5.23 16.08
C LYS A 286 7.94 4.66 15.36
N ILE A 287 7.95 4.64 14.04
CA ILE A 287 7.10 3.71 13.28
C ILE A 287 7.57 2.29 13.67
N ARG A 288 6.80 1.59 14.51
CA ARG A 288 7.09 0.21 14.95
C ARG A 288 6.13 -0.74 14.27
N ASN A 289 6.68 -1.78 13.64
CA ASN A 289 5.94 -2.95 13.19
C ASN A 289 6.50 -4.17 13.93
N ILE A 290 5.65 -5.11 14.33
CA ILE A 290 6.14 -6.34 14.98
C ILE A 290 7.05 -7.11 14.01
N ARG A 291 8.27 -7.39 14.46
CA ARG A 291 9.24 -8.28 13.80
C ARG A 291 9.28 -9.61 14.53
N LEU A 292 9.84 -10.62 13.87
CA LEU A 292 10.06 -11.93 14.48
C LEU A 292 10.88 -11.83 15.77
N ASP A 293 11.85 -10.92 15.81
CA ASP A 293 12.68 -10.70 17.00
C ASP A 293 11.86 -10.10 18.16
N ASP A 294 10.88 -9.24 17.90
CA ASP A 294 10.01 -8.68 18.95
C ASP A 294 9.15 -9.78 19.60
N VAL A 295 8.61 -10.71 18.79
CA VAL A 295 7.84 -11.86 19.30
C VAL A 295 8.75 -12.82 20.09
N LYS A 296 9.97 -13.08 19.62
CA LYS A 296 10.96 -13.90 20.33
C LYS A 296 11.37 -13.28 21.65
N ASP A 297 11.64 -11.97 21.66
CA ASP A 297 12.02 -11.23 22.84
C ASP A 297 10.90 -11.23 23.88
N ALA A 298 9.64 -11.07 23.45
CA ALA A 298 8.48 -11.15 24.33
C ALA A 298 8.35 -12.52 25.03
N VAL A 299 8.67 -13.62 24.34
CA VAL A 299 8.54 -14.97 24.91
C VAL A 299 9.78 -15.49 25.66
N ASN A 300 10.93 -14.81 25.56
CA ASN A 300 12.23 -15.28 26.08
C ASN A 300 12.24 -15.66 27.58
N ASN A 301 11.39 -15.02 28.40
CA ASN A 301 11.24 -15.32 29.82
C ASN A 301 9.89 -15.97 30.18
N SER A 302 9.19 -16.53 29.19
CA SER A 302 7.88 -17.16 29.36
C SER A 302 7.94 -18.68 29.21
N LYS A 303 6.85 -19.34 29.55
CA LYS A 303 6.63 -20.78 29.28
C LYS A 303 6.25 -21.07 27.82
N ILE A 304 6.08 -20.05 26.98
CA ILE A 304 5.70 -20.21 25.57
C ILE A 304 6.94 -20.61 24.77
N SER A 305 6.86 -21.73 24.07
CA SER A 305 8.01 -22.21 23.29
C SER A 305 8.28 -21.33 22.07
N GLU A 306 9.55 -21.20 21.66
CA GLU A 306 9.93 -20.45 20.45
C GLU A 306 9.21 -20.95 19.18
N ASN A 307 8.93 -22.25 19.10
CA ASN A 307 8.20 -22.82 17.96
C ASN A 307 6.74 -22.33 17.90
N VAL A 308 6.08 -22.20 19.06
CA VAL A 308 4.73 -21.61 19.16
C VAL A 308 4.79 -20.13 18.78
N ALA A 309 5.77 -19.38 19.30
CA ALA A 309 5.98 -17.97 18.97
C ALA A 309 6.24 -17.75 17.46
N LYS A 310 7.08 -18.58 16.84
CA LYS A 310 7.33 -18.55 15.39
C LYS A 310 6.07 -18.87 14.60
N THR A 311 5.27 -19.85 15.03
CA THR A 311 4.01 -20.20 14.35
C THR A 311 3.02 -19.03 14.42
N ILE A 312 2.96 -18.33 15.56
CA ILE A 312 2.14 -17.13 15.71
C ILE A 312 2.62 -16.04 14.76
N PHE A 313 3.92 -15.77 14.71
CA PHE A 313 4.49 -14.78 13.79
C PHE A 313 4.27 -15.15 12.31
N ASP A 314 4.46 -16.41 11.94
CA ASP A 314 4.25 -16.88 10.57
C ASP A 314 2.77 -16.71 10.17
N ALA A 315 1.82 -17.02 11.06
CA ALA A 315 0.39 -16.80 10.85
C ALA A 315 0.02 -15.30 10.76
N LEU A 316 0.64 -14.44 11.58
CA LEU A 316 0.51 -12.98 11.44
C LEU A 316 1.08 -12.47 10.10
N GLY A 317 2.14 -13.12 9.61
CA GLY A 317 2.82 -12.78 8.35
C GLY A 317 1.95 -12.93 7.12
N GLU A 318 0.91 -13.76 7.20
CA GLU A 318 -0.06 -13.96 6.13
C GLU A 318 -0.89 -12.67 5.91
N ASP A 319 -1.07 -12.31 4.64
CA ASP A 319 -1.78 -11.09 4.21
C ASP A 319 -1.28 -9.78 4.85
N ASN A 320 -0.02 -9.75 5.27
CA ASN A 320 0.58 -8.60 5.96
C ASN A 320 -0.12 -8.25 7.29
N GLY A 321 -0.66 -9.24 8.02
CA GLY A 321 -1.32 -9.03 9.32
C GLY A 321 -0.39 -8.48 10.42
N GLN A 322 0.91 -8.73 10.35
CA GLN A 322 1.92 -8.24 11.29
C GLN A 322 2.06 -6.71 11.31
N TYR A 323 1.56 -5.99 10.30
CA TYR A 323 1.57 -4.53 10.26
C TYR A 323 0.36 -3.90 10.96
N LEU A 324 -0.57 -4.71 11.48
CA LEU A 324 -1.73 -4.24 12.23
C LEU A 324 -1.47 -4.10 13.73
N PHE A 325 -0.28 -4.51 14.18
CA PHE A 325 0.11 -4.52 15.57
C PHE A 325 1.40 -3.73 15.77
N ASP A 326 1.41 -2.90 16.81
CA ASP A 326 2.53 -2.03 17.20
C ASP A 326 3.44 -2.68 18.24
N ASP A 327 2.90 -3.65 19.01
CA ASP A 327 3.54 -4.27 20.16
C ASP A 327 3.05 -5.70 20.40
N VAL A 328 3.89 -6.53 21.03
CA VAL A 328 3.54 -7.88 21.47
C VAL A 328 3.99 -8.09 22.90
N ALA A 329 3.10 -8.64 23.73
CA ALA A 329 3.42 -8.93 25.13
C ALA A 329 2.94 -10.32 25.53
N VAL A 330 3.66 -10.94 26.47
CA VAL A 330 3.16 -12.12 27.17
C VAL A 330 2.44 -11.67 28.43
N VAL A 331 1.22 -12.17 28.62
CA VAL A 331 0.34 -11.84 29.75
C VAL A 331 -0.25 -13.11 30.37
N GLN A 332 -0.86 -12.98 31.54
CA GLN A 332 -1.60 -14.06 32.20
C GLN A 332 -3.08 -13.68 32.25
N LEU A 333 -3.87 -14.31 31.39
CA LEU A 333 -5.33 -14.12 31.28
C LEU A 333 -6.07 -15.38 31.73
N ASP A 334 -7.40 -15.32 31.75
CA ASP A 334 -8.23 -16.50 31.99
C ASP A 334 -7.83 -17.66 31.05
N SER A 335 -7.87 -18.90 31.55
CA SER A 335 -7.44 -20.07 30.81
C SER A 335 -8.32 -20.42 29.60
N ASN A 336 -9.44 -19.72 29.40
CA ASN A 336 -10.29 -19.87 28.23
C ASN A 336 -9.91 -18.90 27.10
N ILE A 337 -9.03 -17.93 27.35
CA ILE A 337 -8.56 -16.95 26.36
C ILE A 337 -7.22 -17.43 25.78
N VAL A 338 -7.11 -17.52 24.46
CA VAL A 338 -5.87 -17.96 23.79
C VAL A 338 -4.90 -16.79 23.63
N MET A 339 -5.38 -15.72 23.02
CA MET A 339 -4.70 -14.45 22.79
C MET A 339 -5.73 -13.32 22.96
N GLN A 340 -5.26 -12.09 22.98
CA GLN A 340 -6.13 -10.92 23.06
C GLN A 340 -5.49 -9.74 22.33
N THR A 341 -6.30 -8.99 21.59
CA THR A 341 -5.88 -7.74 20.96
C THR A 341 -6.31 -6.57 21.83
N ASP A 342 -5.34 -5.84 22.37
CA ASP A 342 -5.58 -4.73 23.29
C ASP A 342 -5.18 -3.38 22.67
N PRO A 343 -6.08 -2.38 22.68
CA PRO A 343 -5.72 -0.99 22.40
C PRO A 343 -5.06 -0.37 23.65
N VAL A 344 -3.75 -0.21 23.61
CA VAL A 344 -2.95 0.36 24.71
C VAL A 344 -2.86 1.87 24.53
N ARG A 345 -3.61 2.61 25.35
CA ARG A 345 -3.71 4.08 25.25
C ARG A 345 -2.34 4.79 25.21
N LYS A 346 -2.15 5.59 24.16
CA LYS A 346 -1.02 6.52 23.92
C LYS A 346 -1.56 7.91 23.63
N GLY A 347 -1.91 8.63 24.70
CA GLY A 347 -2.50 9.97 24.58
C GLY A 347 -3.91 9.92 23.99
N THR A 348 -4.09 10.47 22.78
CA THR A 348 -5.36 10.48 22.02
C THR A 348 -5.53 9.27 21.10
N PHE A 349 -4.44 8.54 20.87
CA PHE A 349 -4.42 7.30 20.10
C PHE A 349 -4.12 6.11 21.03
N PHE A 350 -3.95 4.92 20.45
CA PHE A 350 -3.56 3.72 21.15
C PHE A 350 -2.61 2.91 20.27
N ASP A 351 -1.68 2.19 20.90
CA ASP A 351 -0.91 1.13 20.23
C ASP A 351 -1.78 -0.12 20.20
N THR A 352 -1.85 -0.81 19.07
CA THR A 352 -2.52 -2.11 18.97
C THR A 352 -1.55 -3.20 19.42
N ARG A 353 -1.79 -3.77 20.61
CA ARG A 353 -0.93 -4.79 21.21
C ARG A 353 -1.53 -6.19 21.03
N LEU A 354 -0.73 -7.14 20.56
CA LEU A 354 -1.07 -8.56 20.63
C LEU A 354 -0.59 -9.14 21.96
N ASN A 355 -1.53 -9.62 22.77
CA ASN A 355 -1.27 -10.29 24.03
C ASN A 355 -1.28 -11.81 23.86
N LEU A 356 -0.17 -12.46 24.20
CA LEU A 356 -0.02 -13.90 24.21
C LEU A 356 -0.31 -14.43 25.62
N ASN A 357 -1.37 -15.24 25.79
CA ASN A 357 -1.73 -15.76 27.12
C ASN A 357 -0.84 -16.94 27.53
N GLU A 358 0.07 -16.71 28.48
CA GLU A 358 0.94 -17.75 29.02
C GLU A 358 0.16 -18.90 29.68
N ASN A 359 -0.99 -18.62 30.31
CA ASN A 359 -1.80 -19.66 30.96
C ASN A 359 -2.35 -20.67 29.95
N PHE A 360 -2.64 -20.23 28.72
CA PHE A 360 -3.10 -21.10 27.65
C PHE A 360 -1.94 -21.69 26.83
N LEU A 361 -1.04 -20.84 26.35
CA LEU A 361 0.01 -21.20 25.39
C LEU A 361 1.23 -21.87 26.05
N GLY A 362 1.46 -21.60 27.34
CA GLY A 362 2.65 -22.03 28.06
C GLY A 362 2.77 -23.54 28.23
N GLY A 363 3.96 -24.08 27.98
CA GLY A 363 4.28 -25.50 28.17
C GLY A 363 3.64 -26.45 27.16
N LYS A 364 2.96 -25.95 26.12
CA LYS A 364 2.30 -26.73 25.08
C LYS A 364 3.02 -26.61 23.73
N THR A 365 2.92 -27.66 22.93
CA THR A 365 3.33 -27.67 21.52
C THR A 365 2.18 -27.19 20.62
N VAL A 366 2.50 -26.74 19.41
CA VAL A 366 1.49 -26.34 18.39
C VAL A 366 0.44 -27.43 18.20
N LYS A 367 0.87 -28.69 18.08
CA LYS A 367 -0.05 -29.83 17.91
C LYS A 367 -1.02 -29.99 19.10
N GLN A 368 -0.54 -29.84 20.33
CA GLN A 368 -1.40 -29.91 21.52
C GLN A 368 -2.38 -28.74 21.59
N LEU A 369 -1.96 -27.55 21.15
CA LEU A 369 -2.83 -26.37 21.05
C LEU A 369 -3.92 -26.60 20.02
N ASP A 370 -3.57 -27.07 18.82
CA ASP A 370 -4.53 -27.39 17.76
C ASP A 370 -5.51 -28.48 18.21
N GLU A 371 -5.04 -29.55 18.86
CA GLU A 371 -5.90 -30.60 19.41
C GLU A 371 -6.86 -30.08 20.50
N GLN A 372 -6.42 -29.13 21.33
CA GLN A 372 -7.23 -28.51 22.36
C GLN A 372 -8.29 -27.56 21.76
N MET A 373 -7.99 -26.87 20.66
CA MET A 373 -8.91 -25.94 19.97
C MET A 373 -9.89 -26.66 19.04
N LYS A 374 -9.51 -27.78 18.43
CA LYS A 374 -10.36 -28.49 17.45
C LYS A 374 -11.68 -29.01 18.01
N ASN A 375 -11.80 -29.14 19.33
CA ASN A 375 -12.94 -29.75 20.02
C ASN A 375 -13.75 -28.75 20.85
N THR A 376 -13.61 -27.44 20.61
CA THR A 376 -14.44 -26.44 21.28
C THR A 376 -15.62 -26.05 20.40
N ASP A 377 -16.82 -26.08 20.97
CA ASP A 377 -18.03 -25.53 20.34
C ASP A 377 -18.20 -24.02 20.65
N TYR A 378 -17.20 -23.38 21.26
CA TYR A 378 -17.30 -22.02 21.80
C TYR A 378 -16.83 -20.94 20.81
N THR A 379 -15.91 -21.26 19.92
CA THR A 379 -15.35 -20.41 18.86
C THR A 379 -15.22 -21.23 17.58
N VAL A 380 -15.26 -20.57 16.42
CA VAL A 380 -15.02 -21.20 15.11
C VAL A 380 -13.55 -21.51 14.86
N ALA A 381 -12.63 -20.89 15.62
CA ALA A 381 -11.19 -21.11 15.50
C ALA A 381 -10.81 -22.50 16.03
N ASN A 382 -10.29 -23.34 15.15
CA ASN A 382 -9.99 -24.75 15.41
C ASN A 382 -8.49 -25.07 15.54
N SER A 383 -7.63 -24.06 15.39
CA SER A 383 -6.18 -24.19 15.41
C SER A 383 -5.50 -22.91 15.90
N LEU A 384 -4.24 -23.01 16.31
CA LEU A 384 -3.45 -21.86 16.74
C LEU A 384 -3.36 -20.80 15.62
N ARG A 385 -3.23 -21.24 14.36
CA ARG A 385 -3.24 -20.33 13.20
C ARG A 385 -4.56 -19.56 13.12
N GLU A 386 -5.70 -20.23 13.28
CA GLU A 386 -7.00 -19.57 13.22
C GLU A 386 -7.26 -18.66 14.42
N ALA A 387 -6.74 -19.00 15.61
CA ALA A 387 -6.77 -18.08 16.75
C ALA A 387 -5.98 -16.79 16.46
N VAL A 388 -4.85 -16.87 15.73
CA VAL A 388 -4.13 -15.66 15.28
C VAL A 388 -4.94 -14.87 14.25
N ILE A 389 -5.65 -15.55 13.36
CA ILE A 389 -6.54 -14.90 12.39
C ILE A 389 -7.68 -14.16 13.11
N HIS A 390 -8.27 -14.76 14.15
CA HIS A 390 -9.29 -14.10 14.97
C HIS A 390 -8.76 -12.75 15.52
N GLU A 391 -7.58 -12.75 16.15
CA GLU A 391 -6.93 -11.52 16.62
C GLU A 391 -6.60 -10.53 15.50
N LYS A 392 -6.18 -11.03 14.33
CA LYS A 392 -5.92 -10.22 13.13
C LYS A 392 -7.17 -9.42 12.74
N TYR A 393 -8.36 -9.99 12.85
CA TYR A 393 -9.60 -9.29 12.51
C TYR A 393 -10.05 -8.29 13.58
N HIS A 394 -9.77 -8.54 14.87
CA HIS A 394 -9.88 -7.50 15.90
C HIS A 394 -8.96 -6.31 15.60
N ALA A 395 -7.70 -6.58 15.26
CA ALA A 395 -6.75 -5.53 14.89
C ALA A 395 -7.19 -4.77 13.62
N LYS A 396 -7.68 -5.47 12.58
CA LYS A 396 -8.25 -4.84 11.37
C LYS A 396 -9.43 -3.93 11.70
N LEU A 397 -10.31 -4.36 12.59
CA LEU A 397 -11.52 -3.63 12.98
C LEU A 397 -11.19 -2.28 13.62
N ILE A 398 -10.14 -2.22 14.45
CA ILE A 398 -9.77 -1.01 15.18
C ILE A 398 -8.67 -0.18 14.50
N ASN A 399 -8.10 -0.68 13.41
CA ASN A 399 -6.98 -0.05 12.73
C ASN A 399 -7.31 1.38 12.25
N GLY A 400 -6.43 2.34 12.57
CA GLY A 400 -6.57 3.74 12.18
C GLY A 400 -7.60 4.55 12.97
N LEU A 401 -8.24 3.95 14.00
CA LEU A 401 -9.13 4.68 14.89
C LEU A 401 -8.34 5.43 15.96
N ASN A 402 -8.89 6.56 16.43
CA ASN A 402 -8.46 7.18 17.69
C ASN A 402 -9.26 6.66 18.89
N GLN A 403 -8.86 7.02 20.10
CA GLN A 403 -9.48 6.52 21.34
C GLN A 403 -11.01 6.75 21.41
N SER A 404 -11.49 7.92 20.98
CA SER A 404 -12.93 8.24 21.05
C SER A 404 -13.72 7.48 19.99
N GLN A 405 -13.13 7.23 18.82
CA GLN A 405 -13.75 6.42 17.76
C GLN A 405 -13.81 4.95 18.17
N LEU A 406 -12.75 4.44 18.81
CA LEU A 406 -12.71 3.09 19.36
C LEU A 406 -13.79 2.87 20.41
N GLU A 407 -13.91 3.79 21.38
CA GLU A 407 -14.96 3.75 22.40
C GLU A 407 -16.35 3.75 21.74
N SER A 408 -16.58 4.66 20.78
CA SER A 408 -17.84 4.73 20.05
C SER A 408 -18.12 3.46 19.24
N LEU A 409 -17.08 2.82 18.69
CA LEU A 409 -17.20 1.59 17.93
C LEU A 409 -17.62 0.44 18.85
N TYR A 410 -16.92 0.23 19.96
CA TYR A 410 -17.25 -0.83 20.91
C TYR A 410 -18.65 -0.62 21.52
N ASP A 411 -19.01 0.61 21.87
CA ASP A 411 -20.38 0.94 22.30
C ASP A 411 -21.41 0.60 21.22
N SER A 412 -21.09 0.84 19.94
CA SER A 412 -22.00 0.49 18.85
C SER A 412 -22.10 -1.01 18.58
N LEU A 413 -21.10 -1.79 18.97
CA LEU A 413 -21.02 -3.24 18.73
C LEU A 413 -21.47 -4.07 19.94
N SER A 414 -21.57 -3.49 21.13
CA SER A 414 -21.88 -4.21 22.37
C SER A 414 -23.21 -4.98 22.31
N ASP A 415 -24.19 -4.43 21.58
CA ASP A 415 -25.56 -4.96 21.54
C ASP A 415 -25.81 -5.86 20.31
N TYR A 416 -24.78 -6.13 19.50
CA TYR A 416 -24.88 -7.01 18.34
C TYR A 416 -24.71 -8.47 18.75
N HIS A 417 -25.83 -9.13 19.04
CA HIS A 417 -25.89 -10.55 19.41
C HIS A 417 -26.42 -11.41 18.26
N ILE A 418 -25.52 -11.88 17.41
CA ILE A 418 -25.84 -12.64 16.20
C ILE A 418 -25.74 -14.14 16.48
N ASP A 419 -26.86 -14.86 16.36
CA ASP A 419 -26.93 -16.31 16.54
C ASP A 419 -26.56 -17.07 15.24
N GLY A 420 -26.14 -18.33 15.38
CA GLY A 420 -25.85 -19.21 14.26
C GLY A 420 -24.38 -19.24 13.79
N ILE A 421 -23.44 -18.70 14.57
CA ILE A 421 -21.99 -18.75 14.29
C ILE A 421 -21.24 -19.50 15.40
N SER A 422 -21.13 -18.89 16.58
CA SER A 422 -20.53 -19.51 17.77
C SER A 422 -20.97 -18.76 19.04
N PRO A 423 -20.86 -19.36 20.23
CA PRO A 423 -21.07 -18.65 21.49
C PRO A 423 -20.18 -17.41 21.66
N THR A 424 -18.97 -17.42 21.11
CA THR A 424 -18.07 -16.26 21.10
C THR A 424 -18.62 -15.15 20.20
N ALA A 425 -19.01 -15.47 18.96
CA ALA A 425 -19.60 -14.52 18.04
C ALA A 425 -20.90 -13.87 18.56
N TRP A 426 -21.63 -14.57 19.45
CA TRP A 426 -22.84 -14.05 20.07
C TRP A 426 -22.57 -12.99 21.16
N LYS A 427 -21.36 -12.94 21.73
CA LYS A 427 -21.04 -12.05 22.86
C LYS A 427 -21.22 -10.58 22.51
N ASP A 428 -20.68 -10.17 21.37
CA ASP A 428 -20.81 -8.82 20.83
C ASP A 428 -20.41 -8.80 19.35
N GLY A 429 -20.64 -7.65 18.70
CA GLY A 429 -20.35 -7.47 17.29
C GLY A 429 -18.86 -7.51 16.94
N SER A 430 -17.95 -7.21 17.87
CA SER A 430 -16.51 -7.29 17.61
C SER A 430 -16.05 -8.75 17.51
N GLU A 431 -16.50 -9.58 18.45
CA GLU A 431 -16.28 -11.03 18.42
C GLU A 431 -16.95 -11.67 17.20
N CYS A 432 -18.16 -11.22 16.84
CA CYS A 432 -18.84 -11.66 15.63
C CYS A 432 -18.00 -11.40 14.38
N ILE A 433 -17.44 -10.19 14.24
CA ILE A 433 -16.61 -9.80 13.10
C ILE A 433 -15.32 -10.65 13.05
N ALA A 434 -14.68 -10.87 14.19
CA ALA A 434 -13.46 -11.67 14.27
C ALA A 434 -13.70 -13.14 13.85
N GLU A 435 -14.78 -13.75 14.33
CA GLU A 435 -15.16 -15.12 14.00
C GLU A 435 -15.56 -15.27 12.52
N ILE A 436 -16.30 -14.31 11.96
CA ILE A 436 -16.59 -14.29 10.53
C ILE A 436 -15.30 -14.16 9.71
N GLY A 437 -14.32 -13.38 10.19
CA GLY A 437 -13.02 -13.26 9.56
C GLY A 437 -12.27 -14.60 9.45
N VAL A 438 -12.37 -15.45 10.48
CA VAL A 438 -11.81 -16.81 10.44
C VAL A 438 -12.52 -17.66 9.38
N LEU A 439 -13.85 -17.65 9.35
CA LEU A 439 -14.65 -18.40 8.37
C LEU A 439 -14.43 -17.90 6.94
N PHE A 440 -14.25 -16.60 6.76
CA PHE A 440 -13.91 -15.96 5.49
C PHE A 440 -12.59 -16.47 4.92
N GLU A 441 -11.54 -16.51 5.74
CA GLU A 441 -10.23 -17.04 5.35
C GLU A 441 -10.25 -18.55 5.04
N ARG A 442 -11.22 -19.26 5.63
CA ARG A 442 -11.48 -20.67 5.35
C ARG A 442 -12.33 -20.89 4.08
N GLY A 443 -12.99 -19.84 3.59
CA GLY A 443 -13.94 -19.91 2.47
C GLY A 443 -15.34 -20.43 2.87
N GLU A 444 -15.67 -20.44 4.16
CA GLU A 444 -16.93 -20.98 4.72
C GLU A 444 -17.92 -19.86 5.06
N THR A 445 -18.26 -19.00 4.10
CA THR A 445 -19.15 -17.85 4.33
C THR A 445 -20.56 -18.03 3.77
N ASP A 446 -20.80 -19.04 2.93
CA ASP A 446 -22.08 -19.20 2.23
C ASP A 446 -23.27 -19.34 3.20
N ASP A 447 -23.10 -20.13 4.25
CA ASP A 447 -24.15 -20.43 5.24
C ASP A 447 -24.27 -19.40 6.38
N LEU A 448 -23.46 -18.33 6.37
CA LEU A 448 -23.53 -17.31 7.40
C LEU A 448 -24.88 -16.57 7.39
N PRO A 449 -25.43 -16.21 8.56
CA PRO A 449 -26.62 -15.37 8.63
C PRO A 449 -26.41 -14.04 7.89
N GLN A 450 -27.41 -13.60 7.12
CA GLN A 450 -27.27 -12.41 6.27
C GLN A 450 -26.86 -11.15 7.07
N HIS A 451 -27.44 -10.96 8.25
CA HIS A 451 -27.12 -9.83 9.11
C HIS A 451 -25.67 -9.87 9.65
N ALA A 452 -25.07 -11.07 9.75
CA ALA A 452 -23.66 -11.24 10.08
C ALA A 452 -22.76 -10.84 8.90
N LYS A 453 -23.11 -11.26 7.68
CA LYS A 453 -22.44 -10.82 6.44
C LYS A 453 -22.50 -9.30 6.29
N ASP A 454 -23.67 -8.71 6.54
CA ASP A 454 -23.88 -7.25 6.47
C ASP A 454 -23.01 -6.52 7.51
N LEU A 455 -22.94 -7.04 8.74
CA LEU A 455 -22.08 -6.51 9.80
C LEU A 455 -20.60 -6.55 9.39
N PHE A 456 -20.13 -7.71 8.91
CA PHE A 456 -18.75 -7.88 8.48
C PHE A 456 -18.40 -6.97 7.28
N ASN A 457 -19.29 -6.88 6.29
CA ASN A 457 -19.09 -6.03 5.12
C ASN A 457 -19.10 -4.54 5.45
N LYS A 458 -19.85 -4.12 6.48
CA LYS A 458 -19.88 -2.74 6.96
C LYS A 458 -18.54 -2.28 7.53
N TYR A 459 -17.85 -3.14 8.28
CA TYR A 459 -16.63 -2.76 9.01
C TYR A 459 -15.34 -3.25 8.38
N ILE A 460 -15.34 -4.41 7.74
CA ILE A 460 -14.17 -5.04 7.14
C ILE A 460 -14.25 -5.04 5.60
N GLY A 461 -15.39 -5.47 5.06
CA GLY A 461 -15.59 -5.68 3.62
C GLY A 461 -14.97 -6.99 3.13
N GLY A 462 -15.64 -7.68 2.19
CA GLY A 462 -15.03 -8.78 1.44
C GLY A 462 -15.87 -10.04 1.26
N ILE A 463 -17.07 -10.13 1.84
CA ILE A 463 -18.01 -11.25 1.65
C ILE A 463 -18.96 -10.97 0.50
#